data_AF-A0A6P0R7D5-F1
#
_entry.id   AF-A0A6P0R7D5-F1
#
_cell.length_a   1.000
_cell.length_b   1.000
_cell.length_c   1.000
_cell.angle_alpha   90.00
_cell.angle_beta   90.00
_cell.angle_gamma   90.00
#
_symmetry.space_group_name_H-M   'P 1'
#
loop_
_entity.id
_entity.type
_entity.pdbx_description
1 polymer ?
#
loop_
_entity_poly.entity_id
_entity_poly.type
_entity_poly.pdbx_seq_one_letter_code
_entity_poly.pdbx_strand_id
1 'polypeptide(L)'
;MRNTEYLRGVKFTVWLPYVVNKKEYEINQFALENLKLIKEICQKNKIKLIAFITPPHASHVEALYIAGFGHVIPEIKRQIVKVIPVWDFYGYNSITTEPLDRVKNYRDSAHIIPDVGDLILSRILSYQEQTVPADFGIMITPDNIEFEIAKMQVNRESWGKQNTKTIEYLRSLVK
;
A
#
# COMPACT_ATOMS: atom_id res chain seq x y z
N MET A 1 26.83 -11.54 11.70
CA MET A 1 25.74 -11.63 12.70
C MET A 1 25.03 -10.28 12.75
N ARG A 2 23.68 -10.26 12.77
CA ARG A 2 22.75 -9.13 12.55
C ARG A 2 22.11 -9.12 11.15
N ASN A 3 20.90 -9.66 11.07
CA ASN A 3 19.82 -9.31 10.13
C ASN A 3 18.53 -10.07 10.52
N THR A 4 18.65 -11.27 11.11
CA THR A 4 17.50 -12.10 11.49
C THR A 4 16.93 -11.80 12.89
N GLU A 5 17.74 -11.28 13.83
CA GLU A 5 17.26 -10.99 15.19
C GLU A 5 16.40 -9.73 15.27
N TYR A 6 16.66 -8.70 14.45
CA TYR A 6 15.77 -7.52 14.38
C TYR A 6 14.43 -7.86 13.76
N LEU A 7 14.42 -8.79 12.80
CA LEU A 7 13.20 -9.36 12.23
C LEU A 7 12.40 -10.19 13.24
N ARG A 8 12.94 -10.56 14.41
CA ARG A 8 12.16 -11.14 15.51
C ARG A 8 11.49 -10.07 16.39
N GLY A 9 11.83 -8.80 16.19
CA GLY A 9 11.18 -7.67 16.84
C GLY A 9 9.71 -7.60 16.42
N VAL A 10 8.84 -7.62 17.42
CA VAL A 10 7.36 -7.72 17.41
C VAL A 10 6.62 -6.87 16.35
N LYS A 11 7.26 -5.88 15.72
CA LYS A 11 6.63 -4.92 14.78
C LYS A 11 6.29 -5.48 13.39
N PHE A 12 6.92 -6.58 12.95
CA PHE A 12 6.74 -7.14 11.60
C PHE A 12 6.47 -8.65 11.56
N THR A 13 6.36 -9.31 12.72
CA THR A 13 6.26 -10.78 12.86
C THR A 13 4.84 -11.29 13.11
N VAL A 14 3.87 -10.44 13.40
CA VAL A 14 2.58 -10.87 13.99
C VAL A 14 1.40 -10.36 13.17
N TRP A 15 1.27 -10.72 11.89
CA TRP A 15 0.07 -10.27 11.14
C TRP A 15 -0.44 -11.16 10.00
N LEU A 16 0.26 -12.21 9.60
CA LEU A 16 -0.43 -13.28 8.89
C LEU A 16 -1.00 -14.21 9.97
N PRO A 17 -2.33 -14.27 10.17
CA PRO A 17 -2.89 -15.33 11.00
C PRO A 17 -2.34 -16.65 10.48
N TYR A 18 -2.04 -17.58 11.40
CA TYR A 18 -1.59 -18.95 11.07
C TYR A 18 -2.49 -19.63 10.01
N VAL A 19 -3.72 -19.12 9.83
CA VAL A 19 -4.61 -19.40 8.72
C VAL A 19 -5.01 -18.08 8.06
N VAL A 20 -4.48 -17.79 6.86
CA VAL A 20 -4.95 -16.65 6.08
C VAL A 20 -6.35 -16.96 5.55
N ASN A 21 -7.35 -16.19 5.98
CA ASN A 21 -8.72 -16.38 5.55
C ASN A 21 -8.86 -15.84 4.12
N LYS A 22 -9.01 -16.74 3.14
CA LYS A 22 -9.15 -16.36 1.72
C LYS A 22 -10.29 -15.37 1.49
N LYS A 23 -11.37 -15.42 2.28
CA LYS A 23 -12.51 -14.49 2.16
C LYS A 23 -12.15 -13.04 2.49
N GLU A 24 -11.10 -12.81 3.27
CA GLU A 24 -10.62 -11.45 3.59
C GLU A 24 -9.87 -10.81 2.42
N TYR A 25 -9.45 -11.62 1.45
CA TYR A 25 -8.67 -11.21 0.28
C TYR A 25 -9.48 -11.42 -1.02
N GLU A 26 -10.79 -11.24 -0.93
CA GLU A 26 -11.69 -11.11 -2.07
C GLU A 26 -12.13 -9.65 -2.23
N ILE A 27 -12.55 -9.27 -3.44
CA ILE A 27 -13.09 -7.93 -3.67
C ILE A 27 -14.40 -7.77 -2.90
N ASN A 28 -14.37 -6.92 -1.89
CA ASN A 28 -15.54 -6.63 -1.06
C ASN A 28 -16.52 -5.71 -1.80
N GLN A 29 -17.53 -6.31 -2.44
CA GLN A 29 -18.56 -5.58 -3.18
C GLN A 29 -19.33 -4.59 -2.28
N PHE A 30 -19.59 -4.95 -1.02
CA PHE A 30 -20.24 -4.07 -0.07
C PHE A 30 -19.41 -2.80 0.20
N ALA A 31 -18.08 -2.92 0.29
CA ALA A 31 -17.20 -1.76 0.43
C ALA A 31 -17.21 -0.85 -0.81
N LEU A 32 -17.26 -1.43 -2.02
CA LEU A 32 -17.36 -0.66 -3.27
C LEU A 32 -18.71 0.06 -3.39
N GLU A 33 -19.81 -0.58 -3.01
CA GLU A 33 -21.13 0.04 -2.94
C GLU A 33 -21.13 1.21 -1.94
N ASN A 34 -20.53 1.04 -0.76
CA ASN A 34 -20.39 2.13 0.21
C ASN A 34 -19.55 3.30 -0.33
N LEU A 35 -18.48 3.04 -1.09
CA LEU A 35 -17.68 4.10 -1.72
C LEU A 35 -18.52 4.91 -2.73
N LYS A 36 -19.36 4.23 -3.54
CA LYS A 36 -20.30 4.90 -4.45
C LYS A 36 -21.29 5.77 -3.66
N LEU A 37 -21.88 5.23 -2.60
CA LEU A 37 -22.82 5.94 -1.74
C LEU A 37 -22.19 7.18 -1.11
N ILE A 38 -20.96 7.08 -0.58
CA ILE A 38 -20.22 8.21 -0.03
C ILE A 38 -19.99 9.29 -1.09
N LYS A 39 -19.58 8.89 -2.30
CA LYS A 39 -19.41 9.82 -3.43
C LYS A 39 -20.71 10.55 -3.75
N GLU A 40 -21.83 9.84 -3.85
CA GLU A 40 -23.15 10.41 -4.14
C GLU A 40 -23.61 11.39 -3.05
N ILE A 41 -23.43 11.03 -1.78
CA ILE A 41 -23.74 11.91 -0.64
C ILE A 41 -22.89 13.18 -0.72
N CYS A 42 -21.59 13.07 -0.96
CA CYS A 42 -20.71 14.22 -1.10
C CYS A 42 -21.13 15.12 -2.27
N GLN A 43 -21.44 14.55 -3.43
CA GLN A 43 -21.91 15.30 -4.60
C GLN A 43 -23.23 16.05 -4.31
N LYS A 44 -24.23 15.35 -3.75
CA LYS A 44 -25.53 15.95 -3.39
C LYS A 44 -25.40 17.11 -2.40
N ASN A 45 -24.45 17.01 -1.47
CA ASN A 45 -24.23 18.01 -0.42
C ASN A 45 -23.12 19.02 -0.74
N LYS A 46 -22.57 19.02 -1.97
CA LYS A 46 -21.47 19.91 -2.41
C LYS A 46 -20.21 19.81 -1.53
N ILE A 47 -19.92 18.61 -1.03
CA ILE A 47 -18.72 18.30 -0.24
C ILE A 47 -17.61 17.85 -1.19
N LYS A 48 -16.43 18.46 -1.08
CA LYS A 48 -15.23 17.99 -1.79
C LYS A 48 -14.76 16.68 -1.16
N LEU A 49 -14.94 15.58 -1.87
CA LEU A 49 -14.41 14.27 -1.49
C LEU A 49 -13.01 14.08 -2.10
N ILE A 50 -12.03 13.74 -1.27
CA ILE A 50 -10.69 13.35 -1.71
C ILE A 50 -10.42 11.95 -1.19
N ALA A 51 -10.20 11.00 -2.10
CA ALA A 51 -9.87 9.63 -1.76
C ALA A 51 -8.36 9.40 -1.84
N PHE A 52 -7.84 8.51 -0.99
CA PHE A 52 -6.48 8.00 -1.12
C PHE A 52 -6.37 6.54 -0.66
N ILE A 53 -5.34 5.84 -1.15
CA ILE A 53 -4.94 4.49 -0.73
C ILE A 53 -3.70 4.62 0.16
N THR A 54 -3.71 3.99 1.33
CA THR A 54 -2.61 4.04 2.28
C THR A 54 -1.35 3.33 1.77
N PRO A 55 -0.15 3.74 2.23
CA PRO A 55 1.12 3.12 1.84
C PRO A 55 1.58 2.03 2.83
N PRO A 56 1.21 0.74 2.68
CA PRO A 56 1.85 -0.29 3.49
C PRO A 56 3.32 -0.42 3.13
N HIS A 57 4.13 -0.93 4.07
CA HIS A 57 5.53 -1.21 3.82
C HIS A 57 5.67 -2.31 2.73
N ALA A 58 6.71 -2.24 1.91
CA ALA A 58 6.94 -3.18 0.81
C ALA A 58 6.97 -4.64 1.27
N SER A 59 7.45 -4.91 2.50
CA SER A 59 7.42 -6.26 3.09
C SER A 59 6.00 -6.78 3.34
N HIS A 60 5.04 -5.91 3.69
CA HIS A 60 3.64 -6.30 3.84
C HIS A 60 3.06 -6.71 2.49
N VAL A 61 3.33 -5.91 1.46
CA VAL A 61 2.93 -6.22 0.08
C VAL A 61 3.49 -7.58 -0.35
N GLU A 62 4.78 -7.80 -0.16
CA GLU A 62 5.41 -9.08 -0.51
C GLU A 62 4.83 -10.27 0.25
N ALA A 63 4.52 -10.11 1.53
CA ALA A 63 3.89 -11.17 2.31
C ALA A 63 2.54 -11.59 1.69
N LEU A 64 1.74 -10.64 1.21
CA LEU A 64 0.49 -10.93 0.51
C LEU A 64 0.71 -11.64 -0.83
N TYR A 65 1.72 -11.22 -1.61
CA TYR A 65 2.06 -11.90 -2.86
C TYR A 65 2.52 -13.34 -2.63
N ILE A 66 3.40 -13.56 -1.64
CA ILE A 66 3.88 -14.90 -1.27
C ILE A 66 2.73 -15.78 -0.79
N ALA A 67 1.76 -15.21 -0.06
CA ALA A 67 0.56 -15.90 0.38
C ALA A 67 -0.49 -16.15 -0.73
N GLY A 68 -0.23 -15.72 -1.97
CA GLY A 68 -1.11 -15.95 -3.12
C GLY A 68 -2.18 -14.86 -3.36
N PHE A 69 -2.14 -13.76 -2.63
CA PHE A 69 -3.13 -12.67 -2.68
C PHE A 69 -2.68 -11.44 -3.48
N GLY A 70 -1.56 -11.53 -4.20
CA GLY A 70 -1.01 -10.41 -4.99
C GLY A 70 -1.95 -9.85 -6.07
N HIS A 71 -2.94 -10.65 -6.51
CA HIS A 71 -3.92 -10.24 -7.52
C HIS A 71 -4.95 -9.22 -7.00
N VAL A 72 -5.17 -9.14 -5.68
CA VAL A 72 -6.24 -8.33 -5.08
C VAL A 72 -6.00 -6.84 -5.28
N ILE A 73 -4.75 -6.39 -5.15
CA ILE A 73 -4.42 -4.97 -5.19
C ILE A 73 -4.61 -4.35 -6.58
N PRO A 74 -4.10 -4.94 -7.68
CA PRO A 74 -4.43 -4.47 -9.02
C PRO A 74 -5.95 -4.42 -9.26
N GLU A 75 -6.68 -5.46 -8.85
CA GLU A 75 -8.12 -5.54 -9.08
C GLU A 75 -8.90 -4.48 -8.30
N ILE A 76 -8.63 -4.31 -7.00
CA ILE A 76 -9.34 -3.30 -6.21
C ILE A 76 -9.03 -1.88 -6.71
N LYS A 77 -7.80 -1.59 -7.14
CA LYS A 77 -7.44 -0.29 -7.73
C LYS A 77 -8.26 -0.02 -8.99
N ARG A 78 -8.40 -1.00 -9.90
CA ARG A 78 -9.27 -0.89 -11.09
C ARG A 78 -10.72 -0.62 -10.72
N GLN A 79 -11.24 -1.26 -9.68
CA GLN A 79 -12.62 -1.03 -9.24
C GLN A 79 -12.81 0.35 -8.60
N ILE A 80 -11.83 0.82 -7.80
CA ILE A 80 -11.89 2.14 -7.17
C ILE A 80 -11.89 3.26 -8.21
N VAL A 81 -10.99 3.22 -9.22
CA VAL A 81 -10.88 4.31 -10.20
C VAL A 81 -12.12 4.45 -11.08
N LYS A 82 -12.91 3.38 -11.26
CA LYS A 82 -14.24 3.46 -11.91
C LYS A 82 -15.23 4.30 -11.12
N VAL A 83 -15.05 4.39 -9.80
CA VAL A 83 -15.90 5.18 -8.91
C VAL A 83 -15.36 6.59 -8.74
N ILE A 84 -14.07 6.75 -8.43
CA ILE A 84 -13.47 8.05 -8.14
C ILE A 84 -11.95 8.04 -8.45
N PRO A 85 -11.39 9.13 -9.02
CA PRO A 85 -9.95 9.35 -9.01
C PRO A 85 -9.41 9.31 -7.58
N VAL A 86 -8.25 8.69 -7.38
CA VAL A 86 -7.72 8.42 -6.04
C VAL A 86 -6.22 8.68 -6.00
N TRP A 87 -5.75 9.29 -4.91
CA TRP A 87 -4.31 9.37 -4.64
C TRP A 87 -3.80 8.01 -4.16
N ASP A 88 -2.86 7.43 -4.89
CA ASP A 88 -2.29 6.14 -4.60
C ASP A 88 -0.90 6.29 -4.00
N PHE A 89 -0.79 6.00 -2.70
CA PHE A 89 0.50 5.95 -2.00
C PHE A 89 1.04 4.52 -1.90
N TYR A 90 0.27 3.52 -2.36
CA TYR A 90 0.66 2.12 -2.33
C TYR A 90 1.81 1.85 -3.31
N GLY A 91 2.61 0.83 -3.02
CA GLY A 91 3.58 0.28 -3.95
C GLY A 91 5.00 0.42 -3.43
N TYR A 92 5.96 0.58 -4.36
CA TYR A 92 7.39 0.59 -4.07
C TYR A 92 7.93 1.97 -4.41
N ASN A 93 8.16 2.77 -3.37
CA ASN A 93 8.60 4.15 -3.44
C ASN A 93 9.53 4.48 -2.26
N SER A 94 10.07 5.69 -2.26
CA SER A 94 11.04 6.19 -1.28
C SER A 94 10.59 6.11 0.19
N ILE A 95 9.28 6.00 0.46
CA ILE A 95 8.72 5.86 1.82
C ILE A 95 8.47 4.40 2.19
N THR A 96 7.97 3.59 1.25
CA THR A 96 7.49 2.22 1.52
C THR A 96 8.59 1.17 1.50
N THR A 97 9.78 1.48 0.98
CA THR A 97 10.88 0.52 0.78
C THR A 97 12.02 0.67 1.79
N GLU A 98 11.73 1.09 3.02
CA GLU A 98 12.76 1.19 4.05
C GLU A 98 13.40 -0.17 4.37
N PRO A 99 14.70 -0.22 4.68
CA PRO A 99 15.31 -1.44 5.19
C PRO A 99 14.63 -1.90 6.49
N LEU A 100 14.33 -3.20 6.58
CA LEU A 100 13.62 -3.75 7.75
C LEU A 100 14.39 -3.63 9.07
N ASP A 101 15.70 -3.43 9.04
CA ASP A 101 16.54 -3.18 10.22
C ASP A 101 16.53 -1.69 10.68
N ARG A 102 15.88 -0.80 9.92
CA ARG A 102 15.87 0.66 10.13
C ARG A 102 14.54 1.31 9.79
N VAL A 103 13.45 0.64 10.13
CA VAL A 103 12.10 1.16 9.89
C VAL A 103 11.82 2.35 10.80
N LYS A 104 11.56 3.52 10.20
CA LYS A 104 11.21 4.77 10.91
C LYS A 104 9.85 5.32 10.50
N ASN A 105 9.39 5.00 9.29
CA ASN A 105 8.14 5.53 8.71
C ASN A 105 6.87 4.82 9.22
N TYR A 106 7.03 3.76 10.02
CA TYR A 106 5.96 2.81 10.32
C TYR A 106 5.87 2.46 11.81
N ARG A 107 4.64 2.38 12.32
CA ARG A 107 4.33 1.77 13.62
C ARG A 107 4.37 0.24 13.52
N ASP A 108 3.82 -0.29 12.43
CA ASP A 108 3.85 -1.69 12.00
C ASP A 108 3.84 -1.76 10.47
N SER A 109 3.83 -2.96 9.90
CA SER A 109 3.93 -3.15 8.44
C SER A 109 2.86 -2.47 7.57
N ALA A 110 1.71 -2.11 8.13
CA ALA A 110 0.60 -1.49 7.40
C ALA A 110 0.32 -0.04 7.85
N HIS A 111 0.69 0.33 9.08
CA HIS A 111 0.35 1.63 9.67
C HIS A 111 1.55 2.56 9.76
N ILE A 112 1.42 3.72 9.10
CA ILE A 112 2.41 4.80 9.10
C ILE A 112 2.45 5.60 10.41
N ILE A 113 3.55 6.32 10.62
CA ILE A 113 3.67 7.34 11.68
C ILE A 113 3.13 8.72 11.23
N PRO A 114 2.84 9.65 12.16
CA PRO A 114 2.33 10.99 11.83
C PRO A 114 3.16 11.76 10.79
N ASP A 115 4.50 11.70 10.86
CA ASP A 115 5.38 12.42 9.92
C ASP A 115 5.13 12.01 8.46
N VAL A 116 4.82 10.73 8.21
CA VAL A 116 4.44 10.27 6.86
C VAL A 116 3.01 10.67 6.52
N GLY A 117 2.12 10.77 7.51
CA GLY A 117 0.80 11.36 7.36
C GLY A 117 0.86 12.81 6.89
N ASP A 118 1.81 13.60 7.41
CA ASP A 118 2.05 14.97 6.97
C ASP A 118 2.50 15.03 5.51
N LEU A 119 3.31 14.08 5.03
CA LEU A 119 3.68 13.97 3.62
C LEU A 119 2.48 13.64 2.73
N ILE A 120 1.59 12.75 3.19
CA ILE A 120 0.34 12.43 2.47
C ILE A 120 -0.53 13.68 2.35
N LEU A 121 -0.76 14.39 3.45
CA LEU A 121 -1.57 15.62 3.45
C LEU A 121 -0.94 16.71 2.58
N SER A 122 0.38 16.85 2.63
CA SER A 122 1.16 17.77 1.81
C SER A 122 0.96 17.49 0.31
N ARG A 123 1.01 16.22 -0.12
CA ARG A 123 0.72 15.83 -1.51
C ARG A 123 -0.73 16.09 -1.90
N ILE A 124 -1.68 15.64 -1.08
CA ILE A 124 -3.11 15.70 -1.41
C ILE A 124 -3.61 17.15 -1.49
N LEU A 125 -3.13 18.01 -0.61
CA LEU A 125 -3.56 19.41 -0.50
C LEU A 125 -2.66 20.38 -1.26
N SER A 126 -1.66 19.88 -2.00
CA SER A 126 -0.61 20.69 -2.64
C SER A 126 0.04 21.69 -1.67
N TYR A 127 0.21 21.26 -0.41
CA TYR A 127 0.84 22.06 0.64
C TYR A 127 2.28 21.61 0.80
N GLN A 128 3.25 22.53 0.72
CA GLN A 128 4.68 22.22 0.82
C GLN A 128 5.12 21.04 -0.07
N GLU A 129 4.55 20.92 -1.27
CA GLU A 129 4.72 19.75 -2.14
C GLU A 129 6.19 19.40 -2.44
N GLN A 130 7.07 20.41 -2.46
CA GLN A 130 8.51 20.23 -2.62
C GLN A 130 9.20 19.38 -1.54
N THR A 131 8.54 19.19 -0.38
CA THR A 131 9.04 18.33 0.71
C THR A 131 8.66 16.86 0.50
N VAL A 132 7.71 16.58 -0.39
CA VAL A 132 7.21 15.24 -0.65
C VAL A 132 8.01 14.60 -1.79
N PRO A 133 8.57 13.38 -1.60
CA PRO A 133 9.25 12.66 -2.67
C PRO A 133 8.37 12.52 -3.92
N ALA A 134 8.93 12.78 -5.10
CA ALA A 134 8.16 12.80 -6.36
C ALA A 134 7.43 11.47 -6.63
N ASP A 135 7.99 10.34 -6.19
CA ASP A 135 7.44 9.00 -6.32
C ASP A 135 6.41 8.61 -5.24
N PHE A 136 6.12 9.49 -4.28
CA PHE A 136 5.23 9.21 -3.16
C PHE A 136 3.86 9.90 -3.30
N GLY A 137 2.85 9.15 -3.72
CA GLY A 137 1.47 9.62 -3.90
C GLY A 137 1.18 10.06 -5.33
N ILE A 138 0.68 9.16 -6.17
CA ILE A 138 0.34 9.46 -7.57
C ILE A 138 -1.17 9.52 -7.74
N MET A 139 -1.67 10.39 -8.61
CA MET A 139 -3.10 10.39 -8.94
C MET A 139 -3.38 9.27 -9.94
N ILE A 140 -4.21 8.30 -9.56
CA ILE A 140 -4.68 7.25 -10.48
C ILE A 140 -6.12 7.50 -10.91
N THR A 141 -6.37 7.25 -12.19
CA THR A 141 -7.63 7.46 -12.90
C THR A 141 -7.91 6.27 -13.83
N PRO A 142 -9.11 6.16 -14.42
CA PRO A 142 -9.37 5.16 -15.44
C PRO A 142 -8.37 5.20 -16.62
N ASP A 143 -7.79 6.37 -16.91
CA ASP A 143 -6.93 6.58 -18.08
C ASP A 143 -5.50 6.08 -17.87
N ASN A 144 -5.00 6.08 -16.62
CA ASN A 144 -3.61 5.72 -16.32
C ASN A 144 -3.44 4.45 -15.46
N ILE A 145 -4.54 3.85 -14.98
CA ILE A 145 -4.48 2.76 -14.00
C ILE A 145 -3.65 1.56 -14.47
N GLU A 146 -3.77 1.15 -15.74
CA GLU A 146 -3.02 0.00 -16.24
C GLU A 146 -1.51 0.29 -16.33
N PHE A 147 -1.14 1.53 -16.67
CA PHE A 147 0.25 1.96 -16.70
C PHE A 147 0.86 1.93 -15.29
N GLU A 148 0.15 2.46 -14.29
CA GLU A 148 0.65 2.50 -12.91
C GLU A 148 0.70 1.12 -12.25
N ILE A 149 -0.24 0.21 -12.59
CA ILE A 149 -0.17 -1.21 -12.18
C ILE A 149 1.07 -1.88 -12.79
N ALA A 150 1.33 -1.69 -14.09
CA ALA A 150 2.49 -2.28 -14.75
C ALA A 150 3.81 -1.75 -14.13
N LYS A 151 3.89 -0.44 -13.88
CA LYS A 151 5.02 0.18 -13.20
C LYS A 151 5.24 -0.37 -11.79
N MET A 152 4.16 -0.53 -11.01
CA MET A 152 4.22 -1.14 -9.68
C MET A 152 4.79 -2.56 -9.73
N GLN A 153 4.38 -3.36 -10.71
CA GLN A 153 4.87 -4.73 -10.88
C GLN A 153 6.37 -4.78 -11.23
N VAL A 154 6.84 -3.88 -12.11
CA VAL A 154 8.27 -3.76 -12.42
C VAL A 154 9.08 -3.35 -11.19
N ASN A 155 8.59 -2.36 -10.43
CA ASN A 155 9.26 -1.90 -9.22
C ASN A 155 9.29 -3.01 -8.15
N ARG A 156 8.21 -3.78 -8.03
CA ARG A 156 8.13 -4.96 -7.15
C ARG A 156 9.23 -5.96 -7.46
N GLU A 157 9.36 -6.35 -8.72
CA GLU A 157 10.36 -7.33 -9.15
C GLU A 157 11.78 -6.83 -8.93
N SER A 158 12.03 -5.55 -9.21
CA SER A 158 13.31 -4.89 -8.93
C SER A 158 13.65 -4.91 -7.43
N TRP A 159 12.69 -4.51 -6.58
CA TRP A 159 12.87 -4.51 -5.13
C TRP A 159 13.13 -5.92 -4.59
N GLY A 160 12.38 -6.92 -5.06
CA GLY A 160 12.56 -8.32 -4.64
C GLY A 160 13.94 -8.88 -4.99
N LYS A 161 14.50 -8.54 -6.16
CA LYS A 161 15.87 -8.92 -6.56
C LYS A 161 16.94 -8.27 -5.69
N GLN A 162 16.70 -7.05 -5.19
CA GLN A 162 17.63 -6.32 -4.33
C GLN A 162 17.51 -6.71 -2.84
N ASN A 163 16.38 -7.31 -2.46
CA ASN A 163 16.04 -7.62 -1.05
C ASN A 163 15.83 -9.13 -0.83
N THR A 164 16.66 -9.98 -1.44
CA THR A 164 16.50 -11.45 -1.42
C THR A 164 16.40 -12.03 -0.01
N LYS A 165 17.25 -11.57 0.94
CA LYS A 165 17.20 -12.01 2.35
C LYS A 165 15.85 -11.70 3.01
N THR A 166 15.25 -10.56 2.68
CA THR A 166 13.92 -10.19 3.17
C THR A 166 12.87 -11.12 2.57
N ILE A 167 12.94 -11.38 1.26
CA ILE A 167 12.01 -12.31 0.59
C ILE A 167 12.10 -13.72 1.18
N GLU A 168 13.31 -14.23 1.42
CA GLU A 168 13.53 -15.54 2.06
C GLU A 168 12.95 -15.58 3.47
N TYR A 169 13.16 -14.52 4.26
CA TYR A 169 12.56 -14.40 5.58
C TYR A 169 11.03 -14.41 5.51
N LEU A 170 10.42 -13.60 4.64
CA LEU A 170 8.96 -13.56 4.50
C LEU A 170 8.38 -14.91 4.07
N ARG A 171 9.04 -15.63 3.15
CA ARG A 171 8.66 -17.00 2.77
C ARG A 171 8.70 -17.97 3.94
N SER A 172 9.64 -17.79 4.88
CA SER A 172 9.69 -18.63 6.09
C SER A 172 8.53 -18.39 7.06
N LEU A 173 7.81 -17.27 6.93
CA LEU A 173 6.65 -16.93 7.75
C LEU A 173 5.34 -17.49 7.19
N VAL A 174 5.26 -17.68 5.87
CA VAL A 174 4.08 -18.22 5.18
C VAL A 174 4.21 -19.74 5.13
N LYS A 175 3.44 -20.45 5.96
CA LYS A 175 3.35 -21.93 5.96
C LYS A 175 2.15 -22.41 5.15
#